data_AF-A0A2T1GNS1-F1
#
_entry.id   AF-A0A2T1GNS1-F1
#
_cell.length_a   1.000
_cell.length_b   1.000
_cell.length_c   1.000
_cell.angle_alpha   90.00
_cell.angle_beta   90.00
_cell.angle_gamma   90.00
#
_symmetry.space_group_name_H-M   'P 1'
#
loop_
_entity.id
_entity.type
_entity.pdbx_description
1 polymer ?
#
loop_
_entity_poly.entity_id
_entity_poly.type
_entity_poly.pdbx_seq_one_letter_code
_entity_poly.pdbx_strand_id
1 'polypeptide(L)'
;MTHFINGARIKADVQKKLELIKTQFRAELSLKKIVVFQFELPKSPSLKNLSDYQAANTSTNQKQKIFKDFLGCEFDRIDLPWDMTFDEFANLMTEVDKIDTVCGIIIQNPIPTELSDKNNNREIVELIAPNKDIDAMSKAGQARWGRCATADAICRVLEAGLKSDSEVVLIGFSGFVGKGVNGYLDNRKKELNLKITEIDERSPKTTANIIELNPNIIVSATGKLEILNTDNLQDIQPELGIDCGFVITDRLDNRGKNIILGDIQKEARDRFDFITPVPGGIGPMEMAVLAERFIIKEFPELQLKPWQLTKLNELSSEDLRTGNYLTSDSLTSQVQNLELSFPTQVLIESSLTQTQLQVSQKPKSLADLNEPEVEAASSRPTEGLLYELANDPDATRLKIEPDDPDDLSQEDGLSI
;
A
#
# COMPACT_ATOMS: atom_id res chain seq x y z
N MET A 1 0.06 -18.34 24.26
CA MET A 1 0.83 -17.10 24.02
C MET A 1 0.67 -16.80 22.56
N THR A 2 0.18 -15.61 22.21
CA THR A 2 -0.04 -15.23 20.81
C THR A 2 1.27 -14.95 20.10
N HIS A 3 1.40 -15.49 18.88
CA HIS A 3 2.54 -15.27 18.01
C HIS A 3 2.22 -14.18 16.97
N PHE A 4 2.97 -13.09 16.99
CA PHE A 4 2.81 -12.00 16.03
C PHE A 4 3.61 -12.29 14.76
N ILE A 5 2.93 -12.48 13.62
CA ILE A 5 3.57 -12.67 12.31
C ILE A 5 4.15 -11.32 11.85
N ASN A 6 5.44 -11.13 12.12
CA ASN A 6 6.11 -9.85 11.88
C ASN A 6 6.41 -9.63 10.39
N GLY A 7 5.54 -8.88 9.72
CA GLY A 7 5.72 -8.54 8.30
C GLY A 7 6.93 -7.66 8.01
N ALA A 8 7.34 -6.81 8.95
CA ALA A 8 8.57 -6.03 8.78
C ALA A 8 9.80 -6.94 8.74
N ARG A 9 9.81 -8.02 9.53
CA ARG A 9 10.85 -9.04 9.48
C ARG A 9 10.81 -9.83 8.17
N ILE A 10 9.63 -10.29 7.75
CA ILE A 10 9.43 -10.99 6.47
C ILE A 10 9.95 -10.13 5.30
N LYS A 11 9.59 -8.84 5.27
CA LYS A 11 10.10 -7.91 4.26
C LYS A 11 11.63 -7.83 4.28
N ALA A 12 12.25 -7.72 5.46
CA ALA A 12 13.70 -7.67 5.57
C ALA A 12 14.38 -8.96 5.08
N ASP A 13 13.81 -10.12 5.34
CA ASP A 13 14.32 -11.41 4.86
C ASP A 13 14.14 -11.56 3.33
N VAL A 14 13.03 -11.06 2.77
CA VAL A 14 12.83 -10.94 1.31
C VAL A 14 13.86 -10.00 0.70
N GLN A 15 14.08 -8.82 1.29
CA GLN A 15 15.10 -7.88 0.85
C GLN A 15 16.49 -8.52 0.84
N LYS A 16 16.85 -9.27 1.89
CA LYS A 16 18.10 -10.03 1.97
C LYS A 16 18.26 -11.03 0.83
N LYS A 17 17.19 -11.71 0.43
CA LYS A 17 17.19 -12.63 -0.73
C LYS A 17 17.34 -11.88 -2.07
N LEU A 18 16.81 -10.66 -2.17
CA LEU A 18 16.93 -9.80 -3.36
C LEU A 18 18.27 -9.03 -3.43
N GLU A 19 19.08 -8.99 -2.36
CA GLU A 19 20.34 -8.22 -2.31
C GLU A 19 21.32 -8.57 -3.44
N LEU A 20 21.48 -9.88 -3.74
CA LEU A 20 22.39 -10.33 -4.80
C LEU A 20 21.91 -9.81 -6.17
N ILE A 21 20.62 -9.96 -6.46
CA ILE A 21 19.99 -9.51 -7.71
C ILE A 21 20.12 -7.99 -7.84
N LYS A 22 19.77 -7.25 -6.78
CA LYS A 22 19.94 -5.79 -6.73
C LYS A 22 21.39 -5.38 -7.04
N THR A 23 22.36 -6.08 -6.45
CA THR A 23 23.78 -5.77 -6.64
C THR A 23 24.23 -6.05 -8.07
N GLN A 24 23.81 -7.18 -8.63
CA GLN A 24 24.14 -7.60 -10.00
C GLN A 24 23.54 -6.67 -11.06
N PHE A 25 22.27 -6.29 -10.92
CA PHE A 25 21.52 -5.50 -11.90
C PHE A 25 21.40 -4.01 -11.51
N ARG A 26 22.35 -3.51 -10.71
CA ARG A 26 22.28 -2.16 -10.14
C ARG A 26 22.20 -1.08 -11.23
N ALA A 27 22.96 -1.22 -12.30
CA ALA A 27 22.99 -0.24 -13.38
C ALA A 27 21.66 -0.21 -14.13
N GLU A 28 21.11 -1.38 -14.47
CA GLU A 28 19.83 -1.54 -15.13
C GLU A 28 18.70 -0.98 -14.27
N LEU A 29 18.64 -1.35 -12.99
CA LEU A 29 17.66 -0.85 -12.03
C LEU A 29 17.67 0.67 -11.91
N SER A 30 18.86 1.30 -11.95
CA SER A 30 18.98 2.76 -11.85
C SER A 30 18.38 3.54 -13.02
N LEU A 31 18.13 2.88 -14.16
CA LEU A 31 17.49 3.46 -15.33
C LEU A 31 15.96 3.27 -15.33
N LYS A 32 15.42 2.53 -14.36
CA LYS A 32 14.01 2.21 -14.24
C LYS A 32 13.34 3.20 -13.30
N LYS A 33 12.12 3.61 -13.65
CA LYS A 33 11.30 4.55 -12.89
C LYS A 33 10.00 3.91 -12.46
N ILE A 34 9.62 4.17 -11.21
CA ILE A 34 8.27 3.91 -10.68
C ILE A 34 7.53 5.23 -10.55
N VAL A 35 6.29 5.27 -11.02
CA VAL A 35 5.40 6.43 -10.86
C VAL A 35 4.24 6.06 -9.95
N VAL A 36 3.98 6.91 -8.95
CA VAL A 36 2.81 6.80 -8.08
C VAL A 36 1.93 8.03 -8.27
N PHE A 37 0.71 7.83 -8.74
CA PHE A 37 -0.33 8.85 -8.78
C PHE A 37 -1.06 8.88 -7.45
N GLN A 38 -1.15 10.03 -6.80
CA GLN A 38 -1.88 10.18 -5.54
C GLN A 38 -2.76 11.42 -5.60
N PHE A 39 -4.03 11.27 -5.21
CA PHE A 39 -4.94 12.40 -5.13
C PHE A 39 -4.71 13.21 -3.86
N GLU A 40 -4.77 14.53 -4.00
CA GLU A 40 -4.80 15.49 -2.90
C GLU A 40 -6.11 15.38 -2.10
N LEU A 41 -6.21 16.07 -0.98
CA LEU A 41 -7.46 16.10 -0.21
C LEU A 41 -8.58 16.81 -1.00
N PRO A 42 -9.85 16.38 -0.84
CA PRO A 42 -10.98 17.17 -1.33
C PRO A 42 -11.01 18.55 -0.64
N LYS A 43 -11.61 19.54 -1.30
CA LYS A 43 -11.73 20.93 -0.79
C LYS A 43 -12.33 21.02 0.62
N SER A 44 -13.24 20.12 0.95
CA SER A 44 -13.86 20.00 2.28
C SER A 44 -13.70 18.57 2.80
N PRO A 45 -12.56 18.22 3.42
CA PRO A 45 -12.28 16.84 3.83
C PRO A 45 -13.00 16.48 5.12
N SER A 46 -13.60 15.28 5.17
CA SER A 46 -14.03 14.66 6.41
C SER A 46 -12.85 14.12 7.22
N LEU A 47 -13.05 13.79 8.50
CA LEU A 47 -12.03 13.10 9.31
C LEU A 47 -11.55 11.79 8.67
N LYS A 48 -12.46 11.05 8.03
CA LYS A 48 -12.10 9.84 7.27
C LYS A 48 -11.16 10.18 6.11
N ASN A 49 -11.45 11.23 5.34
CA ASN A 49 -10.57 11.64 4.24
C ASN A 49 -9.17 12.02 4.74
N LEU A 50 -9.07 12.70 5.89
CA LEU A 50 -7.78 13.03 6.49
C LEU A 50 -6.98 11.78 6.89
N SER A 51 -7.62 10.84 7.59
CA SER A 51 -6.98 9.55 7.95
C SER A 51 -6.53 8.79 6.71
N ASP A 52 -7.40 8.63 5.70
CA ASP A 52 -7.11 7.90 4.47
C ASP A 52 -5.95 8.56 3.70
N TYR A 53 -5.91 9.90 3.62
CA TYR A 53 -4.81 10.62 2.96
C TYR A 53 -3.47 10.48 3.72
N GLN A 54 -3.49 10.51 5.04
CA GLN A 54 -2.30 10.26 5.85
C GLN A 54 -1.80 8.80 5.69
N ALA A 55 -2.73 7.84 5.60
CA ALA A 55 -2.41 6.44 5.33
C ALA A 55 -1.80 6.27 3.93
N ALA A 56 -2.38 6.92 2.92
CA ALA A 56 -1.84 6.99 1.55
C ALA A 56 -0.42 7.55 1.54
N ASN A 57 -0.16 8.68 2.21
CA ASN A 57 1.19 9.25 2.35
C ASN A 57 2.17 8.26 2.98
N THR A 58 1.74 7.54 4.01
CA THR A 58 2.58 6.53 4.66
C THR A 58 2.91 5.38 3.70
N SER A 59 1.92 4.89 2.95
CA SER A 59 2.10 3.83 1.94
C SER A 59 3.00 4.28 0.79
N THR A 60 2.78 5.47 0.22
CA THR A 60 3.61 6.05 -0.85
C THR A 60 5.06 6.22 -0.41
N ASN A 61 5.29 6.66 0.83
CA ASN A 61 6.64 6.75 1.40
C ASN A 61 7.30 5.37 1.56
N GLN A 62 6.54 4.33 1.87
CA GLN A 62 7.05 2.96 1.91
C GLN A 62 7.39 2.44 0.51
N LYS A 63 6.55 2.77 -0.50
CA LYS A 63 6.81 2.48 -1.91
C LYS A 63 8.09 3.17 -2.39
N GLN A 64 8.30 4.44 -2.04
CA GLN A 64 9.55 5.13 -2.32
C GLN A 64 10.74 4.42 -1.67
N LYS A 65 10.66 4.04 -0.40
CA LYS A 65 11.75 3.33 0.30
C LYS A 65 12.09 2.00 -0.37
N ILE A 66 11.10 1.22 -0.81
CA ILE A 66 11.38 -0.08 -1.40
C ILE A 66 11.92 0.03 -2.83
N PHE A 67 11.39 0.94 -3.65
CA PHE A 67 11.84 1.08 -5.04
C PHE A 67 13.09 1.94 -5.18
N LYS A 68 13.13 3.11 -4.54
CA LYS A 68 14.25 4.04 -4.64
C LYS A 68 15.38 3.67 -3.68
N ASP A 69 15.09 3.68 -2.37
CA ASP A 69 16.15 3.55 -1.37
C ASP A 69 16.73 2.14 -1.33
N PHE A 70 15.88 1.12 -1.51
CA PHE A 70 16.30 -0.27 -1.53
C PHE A 70 16.72 -0.75 -2.93
N LEU A 71 15.83 -0.77 -3.94
CA LEU A 71 16.18 -1.30 -5.27
C LEU A 71 17.07 -0.37 -6.11
N GLY A 72 17.09 0.94 -5.83
CA GLY A 72 17.89 1.90 -6.58
C GLY A 72 17.21 2.47 -7.83
N CYS A 73 15.90 2.28 -8.00
CA CYS A 73 15.12 2.85 -9.10
C CYS A 73 14.90 4.36 -8.93
N GLU A 74 14.60 5.05 -10.02
CA GLU A 74 13.93 6.35 -9.93
C GLU A 74 12.50 6.18 -9.41
N PHE A 75 12.01 7.19 -8.69
CA PHE A 75 10.67 7.19 -8.11
C PHE A 75 10.08 8.59 -8.16
N ASP A 76 8.96 8.72 -8.85
CA ASP A 76 8.19 9.95 -8.95
C ASP A 76 6.82 9.77 -8.31
N ARG A 77 6.47 10.70 -7.43
CA ARG A 77 5.10 10.87 -6.94
C ARG A 77 4.48 12.04 -7.71
N ILE A 78 3.30 11.82 -8.28
CA ILE A 78 2.52 12.85 -8.96
C ILE A 78 1.26 13.08 -8.11
N ASP A 79 1.19 14.25 -7.48
CA ASP A 79 0.02 14.69 -6.75
C ASP A 79 -1.03 15.25 -7.73
N LEU A 80 -2.26 14.78 -7.60
CA LEU A 80 -3.37 15.06 -8.51
C LEU A 80 -4.49 15.82 -7.78
N PRO A 81 -5.14 16.80 -8.43
CA PRO A 81 -6.30 17.47 -7.85
C PRO A 81 -7.41 16.46 -7.57
N TRP A 82 -8.09 16.57 -6.41
CA TRP A 82 -9.22 15.69 -6.10
C TRP A 82 -10.39 15.84 -7.08
N ASP A 83 -10.55 17.03 -7.68
CA ASP A 83 -11.57 17.33 -8.68
C ASP A 83 -11.11 17.10 -10.13
N MET A 84 -9.98 16.42 -10.34
CA MET A 84 -9.50 16.00 -11.66
C MET A 84 -10.55 15.14 -12.37
N THR A 85 -10.79 15.43 -13.65
CA THR A 85 -11.71 14.67 -14.49
C THR A 85 -11.07 13.40 -15.05
N PHE A 86 -11.92 12.46 -15.50
CA PHE A 86 -11.46 11.24 -16.13
C PHE A 86 -10.61 11.51 -17.38
N ASP A 87 -11.03 12.46 -18.23
CA ASP A 87 -10.33 12.77 -19.48
C ASP A 87 -8.96 13.42 -19.22
N GLU A 88 -8.86 14.30 -18.22
CA GLU A 88 -7.58 14.85 -17.77
C GLU A 88 -6.64 13.74 -17.28
N PHE A 89 -7.14 12.82 -16.45
CA PHE A 89 -6.34 11.70 -15.96
C PHE A 89 -5.93 10.77 -17.11
N ALA A 90 -6.83 10.47 -18.04
CA ALA A 90 -6.55 9.59 -19.17
C ALA A 90 -5.48 10.18 -20.11
N ASN A 91 -5.50 11.49 -20.33
CA ASN A 91 -4.46 12.18 -21.11
C ASN A 91 -3.10 12.08 -20.39
N LEU A 92 -3.05 12.38 -19.09
CA LEU A 92 -1.83 12.27 -18.29
C LEU A 92 -1.30 10.83 -18.26
N MET A 93 -2.16 9.84 -18.04
CA MET A 93 -1.79 8.42 -18.06
C MET A 93 -1.19 8.04 -19.41
N THR A 94 -1.79 8.49 -20.52
CA THR A 94 -1.27 8.22 -21.87
C THR A 94 0.12 8.80 -22.08
N GLU A 95 0.43 9.96 -21.51
CA GLU A 95 1.76 10.56 -21.58
C GLU A 95 2.77 9.75 -20.75
N VAL A 96 2.42 9.41 -19.51
CA VAL A 96 3.29 8.64 -18.61
C VAL A 96 3.53 7.21 -19.12
N ASP A 97 2.51 6.57 -19.69
CA ASP A 97 2.61 5.23 -20.27
C ASP A 97 3.54 5.17 -21.49
N LYS A 98 3.74 6.27 -22.21
CA LYS A 98 4.69 6.34 -23.34
C LYS A 98 6.15 6.49 -22.92
N ILE A 99 6.43 6.75 -21.65
CA ILE A 99 7.80 6.90 -21.16
C ILE A 99 8.41 5.51 -20.93
N ASP A 100 9.42 5.16 -21.72
CA ASP A 100 10.08 3.84 -21.68
C ASP A 100 10.79 3.55 -20.35
N THR A 101 11.30 4.58 -19.68
CA THR A 101 11.93 4.41 -18.36
C THR A 101 10.90 4.11 -17.27
N VAL A 102 9.63 4.49 -17.43
CA VAL A 102 8.55 4.17 -16.49
C VAL A 102 8.20 2.70 -16.59
N CYS A 103 8.60 1.92 -15.57
CA CYS A 103 8.49 0.47 -15.54
C CYS A 103 7.49 -0.04 -14.50
N GLY A 104 6.92 0.84 -13.67
CA GLY A 104 5.82 0.51 -12.79
C GLY A 104 4.96 1.72 -12.51
N ILE A 105 3.65 1.53 -12.53
CA ILE A 105 2.67 2.56 -12.23
C ILE A 105 1.76 2.06 -11.12
N ILE A 106 1.52 2.93 -10.14
CA ILE A 106 0.61 2.67 -9.02
C ILE A 106 -0.33 3.86 -8.89
N ILE A 107 -1.64 3.61 -8.87
CA ILE A 107 -2.64 4.61 -8.52
C ILE A 107 -2.98 4.41 -7.04
N GLN A 108 -2.53 5.35 -6.21
CA GLN A 108 -2.66 5.28 -4.77
C GLN A 108 -4.09 5.61 -4.35
N ASN A 109 -4.72 4.68 -3.62
CA ASN A 109 -5.99 4.93 -2.96
C ASN A 109 -5.83 5.91 -1.78
N PRO A 110 -6.85 6.72 -1.45
CA PRO A 110 -8.19 6.73 -2.05
C PRO A 110 -8.27 7.44 -3.42
N ILE A 111 -9.13 6.91 -4.30
CA ILE A 111 -9.47 7.50 -5.61
C ILE A 111 -10.83 8.23 -5.46
N PRO A 112 -11.01 9.43 -6.05
CA PRO A 112 -12.32 10.10 -6.11
C PRO A 112 -13.41 9.17 -6.68
N THR A 113 -14.60 9.19 -6.09
CA THR A 113 -15.68 8.25 -6.45
C THR A 113 -16.02 8.33 -7.94
N GLU A 114 -16.03 9.54 -8.48
CA GLU A 114 -16.32 9.88 -9.88
C GLU A 114 -15.33 9.22 -10.87
N LEU A 115 -14.11 8.91 -10.43
CA LEU A 115 -13.05 8.25 -11.20
C LEU A 115 -12.98 6.73 -10.96
N SER A 116 -13.78 6.23 -10.02
CA SER A 116 -13.85 4.82 -9.63
C SER A 116 -15.18 4.15 -10.00
N ASP A 117 -16.05 4.86 -10.71
CA ASP A 117 -17.42 4.41 -10.96
C ASP A 117 -17.47 3.30 -12.03
N LYS A 118 -17.65 2.07 -11.53
CA LYS A 118 -17.88 0.86 -12.32
C LYS A 118 -19.12 0.91 -13.18
N ASN A 119 -20.16 1.65 -12.77
CA ASN A 119 -21.43 1.69 -13.50
C ASN A 119 -21.28 2.38 -14.86
N ASN A 120 -20.26 3.23 -15.00
CA ASN A 120 -19.97 3.98 -16.21
C ASN A 120 -18.76 3.41 -17.00
N ASN A 121 -18.21 2.24 -16.63
CA ASN A 121 -16.99 1.66 -17.22
C ASN A 121 -15.77 2.62 -17.21
N ARG A 122 -15.70 3.55 -16.26
CA ARG A 122 -14.67 4.61 -16.19
C ARG A 122 -13.73 4.41 -15.00
N GLU A 123 -13.21 3.19 -14.83
CA GLU A 123 -12.21 2.94 -13.79
C GLU A 123 -10.82 3.36 -14.28
N ILE A 124 -10.25 4.39 -13.67
CA ILE A 124 -8.93 4.91 -14.06
C ILE A 124 -7.80 3.87 -13.93
N VAL A 125 -7.97 2.84 -13.09
CA VAL A 125 -7.01 1.74 -12.96
C VAL A 125 -6.90 0.89 -14.22
N GLU A 126 -7.96 0.82 -15.05
CA GLU A 126 -7.95 0.07 -16.32
C GLU A 126 -7.17 0.79 -17.42
N LEU A 127 -6.78 2.04 -17.20
CA LEU A 127 -5.95 2.81 -18.15
C LEU A 127 -4.47 2.45 -18.05
N ILE A 128 -4.04 1.81 -16.97
CA ILE A 128 -2.64 1.44 -16.77
C ILE A 128 -2.23 0.37 -17.78
N ALA A 129 -1.14 0.58 -18.51
CA ALA A 129 -0.57 -0.45 -19.37
C ALA A 129 -0.34 -1.78 -18.60
N PRO A 130 -0.81 -2.94 -19.10
CA PRO A 130 -0.74 -4.22 -18.36
C PRO A 130 0.67 -4.64 -17.92
N ASN A 131 1.69 -4.25 -18.69
CA ASN A 131 3.07 -4.54 -18.33
C ASN A 131 3.57 -3.63 -17.19
N LYS A 132 3.00 -2.43 -16.99
CA LYS A 132 3.38 -1.47 -15.95
C LYS A 132 2.53 -1.58 -14.67
N ASP A 133 1.41 -2.30 -14.70
CA ASP A 133 0.57 -2.57 -13.52
C ASP A 133 1.18 -3.64 -12.59
N ILE A 134 2.09 -3.22 -11.72
CA ILE A 134 2.74 -4.09 -10.72
C ILE A 134 1.90 -4.27 -9.44
N ASP A 135 0.97 -3.36 -9.20
CA ASP A 135 0.03 -3.44 -8.07
C ASP A 135 -1.17 -4.33 -8.39
N ALA A 136 -1.41 -4.63 -9.66
CA ALA A 136 -2.47 -5.50 -10.17
C ALA A 136 -3.88 -5.00 -9.80
N MET A 137 -4.10 -3.70 -10.01
CA MET A 137 -5.39 -3.07 -9.74
C MET A 137 -6.36 -3.20 -10.93
N SER A 138 -5.84 -3.23 -12.16
CA SER A 138 -6.64 -3.49 -13.37
C SER A 138 -6.96 -4.97 -13.56
N LYS A 139 -7.95 -5.29 -14.40
CA LYS A 139 -8.23 -6.67 -14.83
C LYS A 139 -7.02 -7.33 -15.48
N ALA A 140 -6.27 -6.59 -16.29
CA ALA A 140 -5.09 -7.13 -16.97
C ALA A 140 -3.94 -7.41 -15.99
N GLY A 141 -3.74 -6.52 -15.01
CA GLY A 141 -2.82 -6.74 -13.90
C GLY A 141 -3.22 -7.93 -13.04
N GLN A 142 -4.51 -8.09 -12.73
CA GLN A 142 -5.04 -9.26 -12.02
C GLN A 142 -4.90 -10.54 -12.83
N ALA A 143 -5.06 -10.50 -14.15
CA ALA A 143 -4.81 -11.67 -15.01
C ALA A 143 -3.33 -12.10 -14.96
N ARG A 144 -2.41 -11.14 -14.82
CA ARG A 144 -0.97 -11.40 -14.72
C ARG A 144 -0.54 -11.88 -13.34
N TRP A 145 -0.98 -11.21 -12.27
CA TRP A 145 -0.50 -11.40 -10.90
C TRP A 145 -1.48 -12.14 -10.00
N GLY A 146 -2.68 -12.43 -10.49
CA GLY A 146 -3.77 -13.09 -9.78
C GLY A 146 -4.62 -12.17 -8.90
N ARG A 147 -4.02 -11.16 -8.27
CA ARG A 147 -4.71 -10.20 -7.37
C ARG A 147 -3.82 -9.00 -7.02
N CYS A 148 -4.40 -7.98 -6.41
CA CYS A 148 -3.64 -6.81 -5.95
C CYS A 148 -2.53 -7.18 -4.94
N ALA A 149 -1.49 -6.34 -4.82
CA ALA A 149 -0.32 -6.67 -3.98
C ALA A 149 -0.69 -6.91 -2.51
N THR A 150 -1.61 -6.11 -1.95
CA THR A 150 -2.10 -6.28 -0.58
C THR A 150 -2.84 -7.60 -0.38
N ALA A 151 -3.72 -7.98 -1.33
CA ALA A 151 -4.42 -9.26 -1.27
C ALA A 151 -3.45 -10.44 -1.41
N ASP A 152 -2.40 -10.33 -2.21
CA ASP A 152 -1.35 -11.35 -2.35
C ASP A 152 -0.57 -11.52 -1.04
N ALA A 153 -0.20 -10.43 -0.38
CA ALA A 153 0.41 -10.48 0.95
C ALA A 153 -0.47 -11.22 1.97
N ILE A 154 -1.78 -10.92 2.01
CA ILE A 154 -2.75 -11.65 2.86
C ILE A 154 -2.79 -13.13 2.47
N CYS A 155 -2.87 -13.43 1.17
CA CYS A 155 -2.96 -14.80 0.68
C CYS A 155 -1.74 -15.65 1.02
N ARG A 156 -0.54 -15.06 1.10
CA ARG A 156 0.68 -15.78 1.51
C ARG A 156 0.67 -16.12 3.00
N VAL A 157 0.08 -15.26 3.84
CA VAL A 157 -0.16 -15.56 5.25
C VAL A 157 -1.26 -16.62 5.40
N LEU A 158 -2.35 -16.50 4.65
CA LEU A 158 -3.40 -17.52 4.58
C LEU A 158 -2.84 -18.86 4.17
N GLU A 159 -2.01 -18.91 3.12
CA GLU A 159 -1.42 -20.16 2.65
C GLU A 159 -0.61 -20.86 3.73
N ALA A 160 0.12 -20.13 4.58
CA ALA A 160 0.83 -20.73 5.71
C ALA A 160 -0.10 -21.31 6.78
N GLY A 161 -1.29 -20.71 6.98
CA GLY A 161 -2.24 -21.14 8.01
C GLY A 161 -3.31 -22.12 7.55
N LEU A 162 -3.64 -22.17 6.26
CA LEU A 162 -4.70 -23.01 5.71
C LEU A 162 -4.37 -24.50 5.84
N LYS A 163 -5.35 -25.25 6.36
CA LYS A 163 -5.37 -26.70 6.50
C LYS A 163 -6.65 -27.27 5.90
N SER A 164 -6.70 -28.60 5.71
CA SER A 164 -7.97 -29.27 5.38
C SER A 164 -9.05 -28.93 6.40
N ASP A 165 -10.27 -28.74 5.93
CA ASP A 165 -11.48 -28.45 6.72
C ASP A 165 -11.46 -27.10 7.47
N SER A 166 -10.53 -26.19 7.15
CA SER A 166 -10.47 -24.88 7.82
C SER A 166 -11.76 -24.07 7.62
N GLU A 167 -12.25 -23.47 8.70
CA GLU A 167 -13.34 -22.49 8.68
C GLU A 167 -12.77 -21.07 8.67
N VAL A 168 -13.03 -20.34 7.58
CA VAL A 168 -12.48 -19.00 7.32
C VAL A 168 -13.61 -17.98 7.29
N VAL A 169 -13.47 -16.93 8.10
CA VAL A 169 -14.33 -15.74 8.04
C VAL A 169 -13.56 -14.60 7.38
N LEU A 170 -14.07 -14.09 6.26
CA LEU A 170 -13.53 -12.94 5.53
C LEU A 170 -14.44 -11.73 5.73
N ILE A 171 -13.94 -10.69 6.41
CA ILE A 171 -14.63 -9.44 6.69
C ILE A 171 -14.11 -8.36 5.75
N GLY A 172 -15.01 -7.65 5.07
CA GLY A 172 -14.67 -6.67 4.03
C GLY A 172 -14.54 -7.30 2.63
N PHE A 173 -15.31 -8.36 2.37
CA PHE A 173 -15.29 -9.09 1.10
C PHE A 173 -15.58 -8.19 -0.12
N SER A 174 -16.48 -7.21 -0.03
CA SER A 174 -16.90 -6.38 -1.17
C SER A 174 -15.80 -5.49 -1.76
N GLY A 175 -14.78 -5.16 -0.98
CA GLY A 175 -13.63 -4.35 -1.39
C GLY A 175 -12.71 -5.06 -2.39
N PHE A 176 -11.82 -4.33 -3.05
CA PHE A 176 -10.88 -4.93 -4.02
C PHE A 176 -9.89 -5.90 -3.38
N VAL A 177 -9.43 -5.59 -2.15
CA VAL A 177 -8.59 -6.51 -1.36
C VAL A 177 -9.38 -7.78 -1.00
N GLY A 178 -10.57 -7.62 -0.43
CA GLY A 178 -11.46 -8.73 -0.05
C GLY A 178 -11.78 -9.66 -1.22
N LYS A 179 -12.15 -9.11 -2.39
CA LYS A 179 -12.40 -9.89 -3.62
C LYS A 179 -11.17 -10.69 -4.06
N GLY A 180 -9.98 -10.10 -3.99
CA GLY A 180 -8.73 -10.80 -4.30
C GLY A 180 -8.45 -11.97 -3.36
N VAL A 181 -8.74 -11.80 -2.07
CA VAL A 181 -8.62 -12.86 -1.06
C VAL A 181 -9.69 -13.94 -1.27
N ASN A 182 -10.93 -13.56 -1.57
CA ASN A 182 -12.01 -14.52 -1.81
C ASN A 182 -11.73 -15.42 -3.01
N GLY A 183 -11.31 -14.82 -4.14
CA GLY A 183 -10.93 -15.59 -5.32
C GLY A 183 -9.78 -16.56 -5.04
N TYR A 184 -8.87 -16.23 -4.11
CA TYR A 184 -7.86 -17.18 -3.65
C TYR A 184 -8.47 -18.35 -2.87
N LEU A 185 -9.30 -18.04 -1.87
CA LEU A 185 -9.93 -19.05 -1.03
C LEU A 185 -10.84 -19.97 -1.86
N ASP A 186 -11.57 -19.45 -2.84
CA ASP A 186 -12.40 -20.22 -3.76
C ASP A 186 -11.58 -21.25 -4.56
N ASN A 187 -10.40 -20.86 -5.05
CA ASN A 187 -9.48 -21.77 -5.74
C ASN A 187 -8.96 -22.89 -4.82
N ARG A 188 -8.82 -22.62 -3.51
CA ARG A 188 -8.40 -23.60 -2.50
C ARG A 188 -9.54 -24.43 -1.93
N LYS A 189 -10.78 -23.96 -2.08
CA LYS A 189 -11.97 -24.49 -1.41
C LYS A 189 -12.16 -25.98 -1.62
N LYS A 190 -12.06 -26.44 -2.87
CA LYS A 190 -12.24 -27.86 -3.21
C LYS A 190 -11.07 -28.73 -2.78
N GLU A 191 -9.84 -28.22 -2.90
CA GLU A 191 -8.61 -28.93 -2.53
C GLU A 191 -8.54 -29.19 -1.02
N LEU A 192 -8.93 -28.19 -0.22
CA LEU A 192 -8.80 -28.22 1.24
C LEU A 192 -10.14 -28.39 1.97
N ASN A 193 -11.26 -28.61 1.25
CA ASN A 193 -12.60 -28.66 1.83
C ASN A 193 -12.93 -27.45 2.74
N LEU A 194 -12.63 -26.23 2.28
CA LEU A 194 -12.78 -25.02 3.09
C LEU A 194 -14.24 -24.63 3.28
N LYS A 195 -14.59 -24.15 4.48
CA LYS A 195 -15.83 -23.39 4.73
C LYS A 195 -15.48 -21.91 4.80
N ILE A 196 -16.04 -21.13 3.89
CA ILE A 196 -15.75 -19.69 3.77
C ILE A 196 -17.04 -18.94 4.06
N THR A 197 -16.99 -18.02 5.02
CA THR A 197 -18.07 -17.09 5.33
C THR A 197 -17.62 -15.67 5.02
N GLU A 198 -18.34 -15.03 4.11
CA GLU A 198 -18.12 -13.63 3.72
C GLU A 198 -19.00 -12.71 4.58
N ILE A 199 -18.38 -11.68 5.16
CA ILE A 199 -19.04 -10.64 5.94
C ILE A 199 -18.71 -9.28 5.32
N ASP A 200 -19.75 -8.47 5.13
CA ASP A 200 -19.66 -7.07 4.71
C ASP A 200 -20.49 -6.20 5.64
N GLU A 201 -20.17 -4.92 5.66
CA GLU A 201 -20.81 -3.91 6.51
C GLU A 201 -22.33 -3.79 6.33
N ARG A 202 -22.84 -4.13 5.13
CA ARG A 202 -24.27 -4.09 4.79
C ARG A 202 -24.96 -5.43 5.01
N SER A 203 -24.21 -6.46 5.41
CA SER A 203 -24.77 -7.78 5.66
C SER A 203 -25.59 -7.76 6.95
N PRO A 204 -26.80 -8.35 6.97
CA PRO A 204 -27.55 -8.58 8.22
C PRO A 204 -26.76 -9.40 9.25
N LYS A 205 -25.74 -10.13 8.79
CA LYS A 205 -24.70 -10.76 9.61
C LYS A 205 -23.66 -9.70 9.96
N THR A 206 -23.94 -8.91 10.99
CA THR A 206 -22.95 -8.05 11.62
C THR A 206 -21.81 -8.91 12.21
N THR A 207 -20.69 -8.29 12.60
CA THR A 207 -19.64 -8.98 13.39
C THR A 207 -20.17 -9.62 14.68
N ALA A 208 -21.42 -9.31 15.08
CA ALA A 208 -22.12 -9.90 16.21
C ALA A 208 -22.28 -11.43 16.16
N ASN A 209 -22.17 -12.09 15.00
CA ASN A 209 -22.32 -13.55 14.89
C ASN A 209 -20.98 -14.30 14.69
N ILE A 210 -19.83 -13.63 14.84
CA ILE A 210 -18.52 -14.30 14.67
C ILE A 210 -18.32 -15.44 15.69
N ILE A 211 -18.85 -15.27 16.91
CA ILE A 211 -18.83 -16.29 17.96
C ILE A 211 -19.59 -17.55 17.52
N GLU A 212 -20.78 -17.38 16.93
CA GLU A 212 -21.60 -18.51 16.46
C GLU A 212 -20.95 -19.26 15.29
N LEU A 213 -20.19 -18.55 14.45
CA LEU A 213 -19.43 -19.13 13.35
C LEU A 213 -18.21 -19.92 13.83
N ASN A 214 -17.67 -19.59 15.01
CA ASN A 214 -16.50 -20.23 15.63
C ASN A 214 -15.35 -20.56 14.65
N PRO A 215 -14.85 -19.57 13.87
CA PRO A 215 -13.88 -19.82 12.82
C PRO A 215 -12.48 -20.15 13.37
N ASN A 216 -11.72 -20.96 12.62
CA ASN A 216 -10.30 -21.17 12.87
C ASN A 216 -9.44 -20.02 12.31
N ILE A 217 -9.91 -19.33 11.27
CA ILE A 217 -9.18 -18.24 10.62
C ILE A 217 -10.11 -17.04 10.42
N ILE A 218 -9.64 -15.86 10.82
CA ILE A 218 -10.33 -14.59 10.58
C ILE A 218 -9.43 -13.68 9.72
N VAL A 219 -9.97 -13.17 8.63
CA VAL A 219 -9.32 -12.16 7.78
C VAL A 219 -10.17 -10.90 7.80
N SER A 220 -9.58 -9.77 8.17
CA SER A 220 -10.22 -8.45 8.09
C SER A 220 -9.50 -7.54 7.11
N ALA A 221 -10.25 -7.06 6.11
CA ALA A 221 -9.80 -6.15 5.08
C ALA A 221 -10.79 -4.99 4.89
N THR A 222 -11.28 -4.44 6.01
CA THR A 222 -12.32 -3.39 6.02
C THR A 222 -11.72 -1.99 6.08
N GLY A 223 -10.58 -1.81 6.76
CA GLY A 223 -10.05 -0.49 7.08
C GLY A 223 -10.92 0.26 8.10
N LYS A 224 -11.70 -0.48 8.90
CA LYS A 224 -12.55 0.06 9.95
C LYS A 224 -11.96 -0.23 11.31
N LEU A 225 -11.73 0.86 12.03
CA LEU A 225 -11.14 0.84 13.36
C LEU A 225 -11.86 -0.14 14.29
N GLU A 226 -11.14 -1.15 14.77
CA GLU A 226 -11.54 -2.04 15.88
C GLU A 226 -12.92 -2.70 15.71
N ILE A 227 -13.28 -3.02 14.46
CA ILE A 227 -14.53 -3.75 14.14
C ILE A 227 -14.57 -5.16 14.78
N LEU A 228 -13.38 -5.73 15.02
CA LEU A 228 -13.16 -6.92 15.84
C LEU A 228 -12.59 -6.51 17.19
N ASN A 229 -13.32 -6.79 18.26
CA ASN A 229 -13.02 -6.34 19.61
C ASN A 229 -13.19 -7.49 20.62
N THR A 230 -12.91 -7.23 21.89
CA THR A 230 -12.99 -8.25 22.93
C THR A 230 -14.38 -8.88 23.03
N ASP A 231 -15.44 -8.10 22.81
CA ASP A 231 -16.83 -8.55 23.03
C ASP A 231 -17.25 -9.54 21.94
N ASN A 232 -16.91 -9.27 20.68
CA ASN A 232 -17.26 -10.17 19.57
C ASN A 232 -16.28 -11.33 19.34
N LEU A 233 -15.22 -11.43 20.16
CA LEU A 233 -14.24 -12.52 20.15
C LEU A 233 -14.13 -13.26 21.50
N GLN A 234 -14.95 -12.91 22.50
CA GLN A 234 -14.77 -13.33 23.89
C GLN A 234 -14.79 -14.86 24.12
N ASP A 235 -15.59 -15.58 23.32
CA ASP A 235 -15.87 -17.02 23.49
C ASP A 235 -15.22 -17.90 22.42
N ILE A 236 -14.32 -17.32 21.61
CA ILE A 236 -13.61 -18.06 20.56
C ILE A 236 -12.09 -17.86 20.66
N GLN A 237 -11.34 -18.79 20.09
CA GLN A 237 -9.89 -18.75 20.02
C GLN A 237 -9.42 -19.19 18.63
N PRO A 238 -9.48 -18.30 17.61
CA PRO A 238 -9.07 -18.64 16.26
C PRO A 238 -7.56 -18.92 16.20
N GLU A 239 -7.14 -19.85 15.35
CA GLU A 239 -5.73 -20.15 15.15
C GLU A 239 -5.00 -18.98 14.48
N LEU A 240 -5.65 -18.29 13.53
CA LEU A 240 -5.03 -17.22 12.74
C LEU A 240 -5.93 -16.00 12.58
N GLY A 241 -5.40 -14.83 12.94
CA GLY A 241 -5.97 -13.52 12.64
C GLY A 241 -5.13 -12.76 11.62
N ILE A 242 -5.74 -12.32 10.52
CA ILE A 242 -5.08 -11.45 9.52
C ILE A 242 -5.79 -10.10 9.50
N ASP A 243 -5.08 -9.09 9.99
CA ASP A 243 -5.52 -7.70 10.07
C ASP A 243 -4.83 -6.86 9.00
N CYS A 244 -5.59 -6.48 7.98
CA CYS A 244 -5.16 -5.56 6.92
C CYS A 244 -5.59 -4.10 7.21
N GLY A 245 -6.27 -3.86 8.33
CA GLY A 245 -6.67 -2.52 8.74
C GLY A 245 -5.47 -1.60 8.93
N PHE A 246 -5.65 -0.34 8.55
CA PHE A 246 -4.64 0.70 8.78
C PHE A 246 -5.34 2.05 8.92
N VAL A 247 -5.64 2.42 10.16
CA VAL A 247 -6.32 3.66 10.52
C VAL A 247 -5.37 4.53 11.32
N ILE A 248 -5.15 5.77 10.84
CA ILE A 248 -4.37 6.76 11.57
C ILE A 248 -5.33 7.57 12.43
N THR A 249 -5.18 7.47 13.75
CA THR A 249 -6.04 8.21 14.69
C THR A 249 -5.51 9.63 14.92
N ASP A 250 -6.39 10.52 15.37
CA ASP A 250 -6.04 11.86 15.87
C ASP A 250 -5.21 11.83 17.17
N ARG A 251 -5.24 10.72 17.90
CA ARG A 251 -4.47 10.51 19.13
C ARG A 251 -2.98 10.35 18.84
N LEU A 252 -2.14 10.86 19.74
CA LEU A 252 -0.68 10.78 19.66
C LEU A 252 -0.11 9.74 20.64
N ASP A 253 0.95 9.07 20.22
CA ASP A 253 1.80 8.24 21.07
C ASP A 253 2.70 9.09 21.97
N ASN A 254 3.45 8.44 22.87
CA ASN A 254 4.39 9.10 23.78
C ASN A 254 5.55 9.83 23.07
N ARG A 255 5.69 9.68 21.75
CA ARG A 255 6.68 10.36 20.91
C ARG A 255 6.04 11.42 20.01
N GLY A 256 4.76 11.75 20.25
CA GLY A 256 4.02 12.76 19.49
C GLY A 256 3.64 12.31 18.08
N LYS A 257 3.63 11.00 17.78
CA LYS A 257 3.21 10.46 16.48
C LYS A 257 1.78 9.95 16.55
N ASN A 258 1.00 10.13 15.49
CA ASN A 258 -0.34 9.56 15.42
C ASN A 258 -0.31 8.05 15.67
N ILE A 259 -1.22 7.58 16.53
CA ILE A 259 -1.39 6.16 16.80
C ILE A 259 -2.02 5.51 15.56
N ILE A 260 -1.44 4.38 15.15
CA ILE A 260 -1.94 3.56 14.05
C ILE A 260 -2.61 2.35 14.65
N LEU A 261 -3.85 2.10 14.25
CA LEU A 261 -4.65 0.96 14.67
C LEU A 261 -5.17 0.18 13.47
N GLY A 262 -5.58 -1.06 13.71
CA GLY A 262 -6.10 -1.97 12.69
C GLY A 262 -7.59 -2.20 12.85
N ASP A 263 -8.06 -3.21 12.13
CA ASP A 263 -9.44 -3.68 12.23
C ASP A 263 -9.65 -4.51 13.51
N ILE A 264 -8.56 -5.08 14.07
CA ILE A 264 -8.57 -5.87 15.31
C ILE A 264 -8.04 -5.03 16.48
N GLN A 265 -8.91 -4.84 17.48
CA GLN A 265 -8.59 -4.18 18.74
C GLN A 265 -7.38 -4.83 19.41
N LYS A 266 -6.49 -4.00 19.97
CA LYS A 266 -5.24 -4.45 20.58
C LYS A 266 -5.44 -5.53 21.65
N GLU A 267 -6.43 -5.35 22.52
CA GLU A 267 -6.76 -6.25 23.63
C GLU A 267 -7.35 -7.58 23.16
N ALA A 268 -7.95 -7.61 21.95
CA ALA A 268 -8.50 -8.83 21.38
C ALA A 268 -7.45 -9.70 20.67
N ARG A 269 -6.24 -9.18 20.44
CA ARG A 269 -5.17 -9.89 19.71
C ARG A 269 -4.69 -11.14 20.43
N ASP A 270 -4.76 -11.15 21.76
CA ASP A 270 -4.31 -12.28 22.59
C ASP A 270 -5.23 -13.52 22.49
N ARG A 271 -6.36 -13.40 21.76
CA ARG A 271 -7.27 -14.51 21.45
C ARG A 271 -6.78 -15.41 20.32
N PHE A 272 -5.78 -14.97 19.56
CA PHE A 272 -5.29 -15.72 18.41
C PHE A 272 -4.04 -16.51 18.77
N ASP A 273 -3.86 -17.70 18.19
CA ASP A 273 -2.57 -18.38 18.27
C ASP A 273 -1.51 -17.64 17.43
N PHE A 274 -1.90 -17.19 16.23
CA PHE A 274 -1.11 -16.36 15.34
C PHE A 274 -1.89 -15.12 14.89
N ILE A 275 -1.24 -13.96 14.84
CA ILE A 275 -1.88 -12.73 14.32
C ILE A 275 -0.90 -11.83 13.58
N THR A 276 -1.34 -11.20 12.50
CA THR A 276 -0.58 -10.11 11.87
C THR A 276 -0.78 -8.81 12.66
N PRO A 277 0.27 -8.17 13.21
CA PRO A 277 0.10 -6.94 13.97
C PRO A 277 -0.20 -5.74 13.08
N VAL A 278 -0.95 -4.77 13.62
CA VAL A 278 -1.04 -3.42 13.06
C VAL A 278 -0.49 -2.41 14.06
N PRO A 279 0.50 -1.57 13.65
CA PRO A 279 1.24 -1.63 12.38
C PRO A 279 2.26 -2.81 12.35
N GLY A 280 2.79 -3.13 11.17
CA GLY A 280 3.94 -4.03 11.02
C GLY A 280 3.65 -5.42 10.44
N GLY A 281 2.39 -5.76 10.18
CA GLY A 281 1.93 -7.00 9.56
C GLY A 281 1.83 -6.90 8.03
N ILE A 282 0.62 -6.77 7.48
CA ILE A 282 0.37 -6.86 6.03
C ILE A 282 1.07 -5.75 5.23
N GLY A 283 1.08 -4.50 5.70
CA GLY A 283 1.68 -3.38 4.95
C GLY A 283 3.15 -3.59 4.53
N PRO A 284 4.07 -3.97 5.44
CA PRO A 284 5.42 -4.36 5.05
C PRO A 284 5.49 -5.55 4.08
N MET A 285 4.59 -6.53 4.20
CA MET A 285 4.55 -7.67 3.27
C MET A 285 4.08 -7.25 1.87
N GLU A 286 3.14 -6.30 1.75
CA GLU A 286 2.76 -5.69 0.47
C GLU A 286 3.99 -5.10 -0.24
N MET A 287 4.86 -4.38 0.48
CA MET A 287 6.09 -3.83 -0.09
C MET A 287 7.04 -4.94 -0.59
N ALA A 288 7.10 -6.07 0.13
CA ALA A 288 7.88 -7.23 -0.29
C ALA A 288 7.31 -7.86 -1.57
N VAL A 289 5.97 -7.97 -1.69
CA VAL A 289 5.29 -8.40 -2.92
C VAL A 289 5.60 -7.46 -4.08
N LEU A 290 5.48 -6.14 -3.89
CA LEU A 290 5.71 -5.14 -4.93
C LEU A 290 7.16 -5.20 -5.47
N ALA A 291 8.16 -5.27 -4.58
CA ALA A 291 9.56 -5.39 -4.98
C ALA A 291 9.81 -6.68 -5.79
N GLU A 292 9.29 -7.81 -5.30
CA GLU A 292 9.40 -9.09 -5.99
C GLU A 292 8.75 -9.05 -7.37
N ARG A 293 7.52 -8.58 -7.48
CA ARG A 293 6.80 -8.50 -8.76
C ARG A 293 7.56 -7.65 -9.76
N PHE A 294 8.10 -6.54 -9.30
CA PHE A 294 8.93 -5.67 -10.15
C PHE A 294 10.19 -6.39 -10.63
N ILE A 295 10.93 -7.06 -9.76
CA ILE A 295 12.12 -7.84 -10.15
C ILE A 295 11.76 -8.99 -11.11
N ILE A 296 10.72 -9.78 -10.81
CA ILE A 296 10.25 -10.86 -11.69
C ILE A 296 9.85 -10.33 -13.07
N LYS A 297 9.22 -9.16 -13.11
CA LYS A 297 8.85 -8.50 -14.38
C LYS A 297 10.09 -8.09 -15.17
N GLU A 298 11.04 -7.40 -14.53
CA GLU A 298 12.16 -6.76 -15.24
C GLU A 298 13.24 -7.77 -15.62
N PHE A 299 13.36 -8.86 -14.88
CA PHE A 299 14.37 -9.91 -15.06
C PHE A 299 13.73 -11.31 -15.14
N PRO A 300 12.85 -11.56 -16.13
CA PRO A 300 12.13 -12.83 -16.25
C PRO A 300 13.07 -14.03 -16.45
N GLU A 301 14.27 -13.82 -16.99
CA GLU A 301 15.32 -14.82 -17.16
C GLU A 301 15.81 -15.44 -15.84
N LEU A 302 15.66 -14.73 -14.72
CA LEU A 302 16.02 -15.25 -13.40
C LEU A 302 15.06 -16.35 -12.92
N GLN A 303 13.85 -16.40 -13.48
CA GLN A 303 12.81 -17.38 -13.16
C GLN A 303 12.57 -17.51 -11.65
N LEU A 304 12.56 -16.37 -10.94
CA LEU A 304 12.39 -16.35 -9.49
C LEU A 304 11.01 -16.89 -9.12
N LYS A 305 10.97 -17.76 -8.12
CA LYS A 305 9.74 -18.19 -7.49
C LYS A 305 9.26 -17.13 -6.50
N PRO A 306 7.95 -16.85 -6.42
CA PRO A 306 7.41 -16.00 -5.37
C PRO A 306 7.82 -16.47 -3.97
N TRP A 307 8.12 -15.56 -3.06
CA TRP A 307 8.41 -15.86 -1.67
C TRP A 307 7.18 -16.46 -0.99
N GLN A 308 7.41 -17.43 -0.13
CA GLN A 308 6.40 -18.20 0.56
C GLN A 308 6.75 -18.31 2.04
N LEU A 309 5.72 -18.38 2.87
CA LEU A 309 5.89 -18.62 4.29
C LEU A 309 5.84 -20.13 4.56
N THR A 310 6.67 -20.60 5.49
CA THR A 310 6.59 -21.95 6.07
C THR A 310 5.22 -22.13 6.72
N LYS A 311 4.63 -23.32 6.60
CA LYS A 311 3.34 -23.62 7.21
C LYS A 311 3.42 -23.37 8.73
N LEU A 312 2.39 -22.74 9.30
CA LEU A 312 2.43 -22.29 10.70
C LEU A 312 2.62 -23.44 11.69
N ASN A 313 2.10 -24.62 11.36
CA ASN A 313 2.26 -25.85 12.15
C ASN A 313 3.64 -26.54 11.97
N GLU A 314 4.46 -26.08 11.04
CA GLU A 314 5.81 -26.60 10.77
C GLU A 314 6.92 -25.69 11.34
N LEU A 315 6.57 -24.51 11.85
CA LEU A 315 7.53 -23.57 12.44
C LEU A 315 8.13 -24.15 13.73
N SER A 316 9.46 -24.18 13.80
CA SER A 316 10.16 -24.58 15.02
C SER A 316 10.11 -23.48 16.08
N SER A 317 10.42 -23.83 17.34
CA SER A 317 10.55 -22.83 18.40
C SER A 317 11.65 -21.79 18.14
N GLU A 318 12.67 -22.13 17.34
CA GLU A 318 13.69 -21.18 16.89
C GLU A 318 13.12 -20.22 15.85
N ASP A 319 12.34 -20.73 14.89
CA ASP A 319 11.71 -19.90 13.85
C ASP A 319 10.76 -18.87 14.47
N LEU A 320 9.93 -19.31 15.41
CA LEU A 320 9.01 -18.43 16.16
C LEU A 320 9.75 -17.36 16.96
N ARG A 321 10.92 -17.70 17.55
CA ARG A 321 11.74 -16.76 18.33
C ARG A 321 12.46 -15.74 17.45
N THR A 322 12.98 -16.19 16.31
CA THR A 322 13.82 -15.35 15.42
C THR A 322 12.99 -14.61 14.36
N GLY A 323 11.73 -14.99 14.17
CA GLY A 323 10.88 -14.48 13.11
C GLY A 323 11.28 -14.99 11.72
N ASN A 324 11.86 -16.19 11.65
CA ASN A 324 12.23 -16.83 10.39
C ASN A 324 11.02 -17.55 9.79
N TYR A 325 10.23 -16.83 8.99
CA TYR A 325 9.00 -17.37 8.42
C TYR A 325 9.15 -17.86 6.97
N LEU A 326 10.20 -17.48 6.25
CA LEU A 326 10.32 -17.80 4.82
C LEU A 326 10.73 -19.26 4.60
N THR A 327 10.20 -19.88 3.55
CA THR A 327 10.69 -21.18 3.09
C THR A 327 12.12 -21.06 2.53
N SER A 328 12.88 -22.17 2.54
CA SER A 328 14.22 -22.24 1.94
C SER A 328 14.19 -21.79 0.48
N ASP A 329 13.18 -22.24 -0.25
CA ASP A 329 13.06 -22.11 -1.71
C ASP A 329 12.53 -20.73 -2.15
N SER A 330 12.10 -19.88 -1.20
CA SER A 330 11.63 -18.53 -1.49
C SER A 330 12.67 -17.74 -2.27
N LEU A 331 12.27 -17.15 -3.41
CA LEU A 331 13.12 -16.34 -4.30
C LEU A 331 14.38 -17.06 -4.80
N THR A 332 14.38 -18.39 -4.84
CA THR A 332 15.46 -19.15 -5.50
C THR A 332 15.34 -19.04 -7.02
N SER A 333 16.48 -18.84 -7.71
CA SER A 333 16.54 -18.87 -9.17
C SER A 333 16.86 -20.28 -9.66
N GLN A 334 16.37 -20.66 -10.84
CA GLN A 334 16.90 -21.85 -11.52
C GLN A 334 18.37 -21.64 -11.92
N VAL A 335 18.79 -20.39 -12.08
CA VAL A 335 20.16 -20.00 -12.40
C VAL A 335 21.13 -20.35 -11.27
N GLN A 336 20.75 -20.29 -9.99
CA GLN A 336 21.60 -20.79 -8.89
C GLN A 336 21.82 -22.31 -8.93
N ASN A 337 20.95 -23.08 -9.59
CA ASN A 337 21.20 -24.50 -9.90
C ASN A 337 22.12 -24.70 -11.13
N LEU A 338 22.34 -23.65 -11.93
CA LEU A 338 23.22 -23.64 -13.12
C LEU A 338 24.56 -22.92 -12.85
N GLU A 339 24.62 -21.98 -11.91
CA GLU A 339 25.79 -21.16 -11.57
C GLU A 339 26.88 -21.90 -10.76
N LEU A 340 26.66 -23.18 -10.42
CA LEU A 340 27.77 -24.09 -10.10
C LEU A 340 28.62 -24.47 -11.33
N SER A 341 28.32 -23.92 -12.52
CA SER A 341 29.00 -24.27 -13.79
C SER A 341 29.82 -23.14 -14.44
N PHE A 342 29.86 -21.93 -13.88
CA PHE A 342 30.64 -20.83 -14.45
C PHE A 342 31.68 -20.28 -13.46
N PRO A 343 32.98 -20.34 -13.78
CA PRO A 343 34.01 -19.89 -12.86
C PRO A 343 34.01 -18.36 -12.76
N THR A 344 34.12 -17.89 -11.53
CA THR A 344 34.32 -16.49 -11.14
C THR A 344 35.66 -15.96 -11.70
N GLN A 345 35.68 -15.49 -12.94
CA GLN A 345 36.70 -14.59 -13.50
C GLN A 345 35.94 -13.67 -14.46
N VAL A 346 35.93 -12.34 -14.32
CA VAL A 346 37.09 -11.46 -14.57
C VAL A 346 36.92 -10.15 -13.79
N LEU A 347 37.86 -9.88 -12.89
CA LEU A 347 38.32 -8.54 -12.51
C LEU A 347 39.55 -8.26 -13.39
N ILE A 348 39.47 -7.37 -14.38
CA ILE A 348 40.64 -6.65 -14.90
C ILE A 348 40.22 -5.23 -15.28
N GLU A 349 40.93 -4.28 -14.69
CA GLU A 349 40.92 -2.85 -14.96
C GLU A 349 41.12 -2.52 -16.45
N SER A 350 40.44 -1.49 -16.95
CA SER A 350 41.07 -0.62 -17.95
C SER A 350 40.68 0.83 -17.69
N SER A 351 41.72 1.60 -17.41
CA SER A 351 41.77 3.04 -17.32
C SER A 351 41.90 3.66 -18.72
N LEU A 352 41.59 4.96 -18.79
CA LEU A 352 41.79 5.93 -19.90
C LEU A 352 40.61 5.96 -20.91
N THR A 353 39.94 7.09 -21.16
CA THR A 353 40.46 8.46 -21.30
C THR A 353 39.48 9.53 -20.79
N GLN A 354 40.01 10.44 -19.98
CA GLN A 354 39.43 11.77 -19.79
C GLN A 354 39.46 12.53 -21.12
N THR A 355 38.31 12.96 -21.63
CA THR A 355 38.24 14.15 -22.48
C THR A 355 37.32 15.14 -21.80
N GLN A 356 37.89 16.28 -21.42
CA GLN A 356 37.20 17.44 -20.88
C GLN A 356 36.18 17.95 -21.91
N LEU A 357 34.93 18.08 -21.50
CA LEU A 357 33.99 19.07 -22.04
C LEU A 357 33.34 19.77 -20.86
N GLN A 358 33.71 21.04 -20.68
CA GLN A 358 33.14 21.95 -19.69
C GLN A 358 31.69 22.29 -20.06
N VAL A 359 30.81 22.08 -19.08
CA VAL A 359 29.71 22.95 -18.61
C VAL A 359 28.94 23.75 -19.66
N SER A 360 27.66 23.41 -19.85
CA SER A 360 26.59 24.41 -19.85
C SER A 360 25.18 23.80 -19.67
N GLN A 361 24.48 24.29 -18.64
CA GLN A 361 23.02 24.51 -18.53
C GLN A 361 22.06 23.35 -18.12
N LYS A 362 21.67 23.42 -16.84
CA LYS A 362 20.33 23.36 -16.22
C LYS A 362 19.16 22.78 -17.07
N PRO A 363 18.43 21.76 -16.60
CA PRO A 363 17.14 21.40 -17.20
C PRO A 363 16.06 22.42 -16.81
N LYS A 364 15.31 22.91 -17.80
CA LYS A 364 14.13 23.76 -17.63
C LYS A 364 12.94 22.93 -17.13
N SER A 365 12.16 23.52 -16.24
CA SER A 365 10.87 23.02 -15.74
C SER A 365 9.79 23.10 -16.82
N LEU A 366 8.81 22.20 -16.73
CA LEU A 366 7.67 22.03 -17.63
C LEU A 366 6.58 23.12 -17.45
N ALA A 367 6.96 24.40 -17.46
CA ALA A 367 6.04 25.52 -17.23
C ALA A 367 5.97 26.56 -18.37
N ASP A 368 6.67 26.37 -19.49
CA ASP A 368 6.75 27.38 -20.57
C ASP A 368 6.13 26.89 -21.90
N LEU A 369 4.85 26.51 -21.88
CA LEU A 369 4.06 26.34 -23.11
C LEU A 369 2.71 27.02 -22.92
N ASN A 370 2.68 28.35 -23.10
CA ASN A 370 1.55 29.13 -23.61
C ASN A 370 1.94 30.61 -23.62
N GLU A 371 2.17 31.18 -24.81
CA GLU A 371 1.54 32.43 -25.27
C GLU A 371 2.06 32.83 -26.66
N PRO A 372 1.20 33.34 -27.57
CA PRO A 372 1.60 33.76 -28.92
C PRO A 372 2.10 35.21 -28.94
N GLU A 373 3.05 35.47 -29.86
CA GLU A 373 3.65 36.77 -30.18
C GLU A 373 2.61 37.81 -30.64
N VAL A 374 2.66 39.03 -30.08
CA VAL A 374 2.16 40.26 -30.75
C VAL A 374 3.10 41.44 -30.43
N GLU A 375 3.51 42.12 -31.50
CA GLU A 375 4.42 43.28 -31.54
C GLU A 375 3.89 44.56 -30.85
N ALA A 376 4.86 45.42 -30.52
CA ALA A 376 4.79 46.60 -29.68
C ALA A 376 4.06 47.83 -30.25
N ALA A 377 3.52 48.67 -29.34
CA ALA A 377 3.51 50.12 -29.50
C ALA A 377 3.49 50.85 -28.13
N SER A 378 4.22 51.96 -28.10
CA SER A 378 4.63 52.83 -27.00
C SER A 378 3.52 53.56 -26.21
N SER A 379 3.72 53.75 -24.89
CA SER A 379 4.00 55.06 -24.25
C SER A 379 3.76 55.02 -22.71
N ARG A 380 4.71 55.61 -21.97
CA ARG A 380 4.78 55.81 -20.49
C ARG A 380 3.96 57.05 -20.05
N PRO A 381 3.96 57.48 -18.76
CA PRO A 381 3.89 56.76 -17.46
C PRO A 381 2.94 57.47 -16.44
N THR A 382 2.67 56.87 -15.27
CA THR A 382 2.53 57.61 -13.99
C THR A 382 2.63 56.69 -12.76
N GLU A 383 3.46 57.13 -11.79
CA GLU A 383 3.33 57.07 -10.31
C GLU A 383 2.78 55.78 -9.65
N GLY A 384 3.46 55.08 -8.73
CA GLY A 384 4.34 55.53 -7.65
C GLY A 384 3.67 55.20 -6.31
N LEU A 385 4.18 54.19 -5.58
CA LEU A 385 4.17 54.10 -4.10
C LEU A 385 4.83 52.77 -3.64
N LEU A 386 6.05 52.92 -3.11
CA LEU A 386 6.73 51.99 -2.22
C LEU A 386 6.16 52.14 -0.81
N TYR A 387 5.96 51.04 -0.08
CA TYR A 387 6.26 50.97 1.35
C TYR A 387 6.50 49.50 1.78
N GLU A 388 7.72 49.24 2.24
CA GLU A 388 8.09 48.11 3.10
C GLU A 388 7.63 48.35 4.55
N LEU A 389 7.71 47.28 5.35
CA LEU A 389 7.70 47.12 6.84
C LEU A 389 6.57 46.16 7.26
N ALA A 390 6.70 45.26 8.23
CA ALA A 390 7.80 44.68 9.00
C ALA A 390 7.19 43.48 9.78
N ASN A 391 8.04 42.56 10.23
CA ASN A 391 7.70 41.49 11.18
C ASN A 391 7.14 42.03 12.51
N ASP A 392 6.10 41.39 13.06
CA ASP A 392 5.88 41.30 14.51
C ASP A 392 5.15 39.97 14.87
N PRO A 393 5.75 39.10 15.71
CA PRO A 393 5.14 37.88 16.20
C PRO A 393 4.58 38.09 17.62
N ASP A 394 3.35 38.60 17.74
CA ASP A 394 2.54 38.41 18.95
C ASP A 394 1.06 38.77 18.67
N ALA A 395 0.23 37.75 18.45
CA ALA A 395 -1.22 37.90 18.44
C ALA A 395 -1.86 36.71 19.18
N THR A 396 -1.85 36.85 20.50
CA THR A 396 -2.97 36.65 21.42
C THR A 396 -3.79 35.35 21.33
N ARG A 397 -3.53 34.50 22.33
CA ARG A 397 -4.41 33.44 22.85
C ARG A 397 -5.85 33.93 23.05
N LEU A 398 -6.81 33.27 22.39
CA LEU A 398 -8.21 33.25 22.81
C LEU A 398 -8.44 32.01 23.67
N LYS A 399 -8.61 32.24 24.98
CA LYS A 399 -9.14 31.25 25.94
C LYS A 399 -10.66 31.20 25.77
N ILE A 400 -11.19 30.00 25.59
CA ILE A 400 -12.61 29.68 25.83
C ILE A 400 -12.60 28.81 27.08
N GLU A 401 -13.17 29.33 28.16
CA GLU A 401 -13.50 28.54 29.36
C GLU A 401 -14.99 28.11 29.29
N PRO A 402 -15.36 27.02 29.98
CA PRO A 402 -16.62 26.32 29.79
C PRO A 402 -17.72 26.84 30.74
N ASP A 403 -18.94 26.96 30.24
CA ASP A 403 -20.15 27.05 31.08
C ASP A 403 -20.79 25.65 31.16
N ASP A 404 -21.07 25.23 32.38
CA ASP A 404 -21.81 24.04 32.81
C ASP A 404 -22.96 24.52 33.74
N PRO A 405 -23.93 23.70 34.16
CA PRO A 405 -25.22 23.47 33.50
C PRO A 405 -26.41 23.89 34.42
N ASP A 406 -27.61 23.43 34.04
CA ASP A 406 -28.92 23.53 34.73
C ASP A 406 -29.76 24.79 34.44
N ASP A 407 -30.89 24.67 33.74
CA ASP A 407 -32.17 24.22 34.33
C ASP A 407 -33.34 24.36 33.32
N LEU A 408 -34.38 23.55 33.52
CA LEU A 408 -35.78 23.69 33.08
C LEU A 408 -36.23 23.30 31.66
N SER A 409 -36.67 22.04 31.58
CA SER A 409 -38.07 21.62 31.36
C SER A 409 -38.83 21.97 30.06
N GLN A 410 -39.32 20.88 29.47
CA GLN A 410 -40.66 20.64 28.92
C GLN A 410 -41.05 21.10 27.50
N GLU A 411 -41.43 20.04 26.76
CA GLU A 411 -42.60 19.88 25.90
C GLU A 411 -42.57 20.25 24.40
N ASP A 412 -43.13 19.28 23.68
CA ASP A 412 -43.80 19.31 22.38
C ASP A 412 -43.02 19.32 21.05
N GLY A 413 -43.11 18.16 20.37
CA GLY A 413 -44.00 18.11 19.22
C GLY A 413 -43.39 18.03 17.81
N LEU A 414 -43.46 16.82 17.24
CA LEU A 414 -43.87 16.51 15.85
C LEU A 414 -43.06 16.99 14.63
N SER A 415 -42.63 15.96 13.86
CA SER A 415 -42.56 15.85 12.37
C SER A 415 -41.57 16.76 11.64
N ILE A 416 -40.81 16.33 10.63
CA ILE A 416 -41.04 15.38 9.53
C ILE A 416 -39.72 14.67 9.20
#